data_AF-V4Y3N1-F1
#
_entry.id   AF-V4Y3N1-F1
#
_cell.length_a   1.000
_cell.length_b   1.000
_cell.length_c   1.000
_cell.angle_alpha   90.00
_cell.angle_beta   90.00
_cell.angle_gamma   90.00
#
_symmetry.space_group_name_H-M   'P 1'
#
loop_
_entity.id
_entity.type
_entity.pdbx_description
1 polymer ?
#
loop_
_entity_poly.entity_id
_entity_poly.type
_entity_poly.pdbx_seq_one_letter_code
_entity_poly.pdbx_strand_id
1 'polypeptide(L)'
;MGGNVGARDGVRGRAARLLSVLRGANIEAGPYRPERHGPLARFDGAPGEEVERYWLDPPYSFAVVTYDDDEKEHRYNVAEPPLDGFRNDLLDRVVEDIRDPLLYRSSDPTDPSVIREELFA
;
A
#
# COMPACT_ATOMS: atom_id res chain seq x y z
N MET A 1 2.52 40.47 9.60
CA MET A 1 2.10 40.13 8.22
C MET A 1 3.25 39.47 7.48
N GLY A 2 3.04 38.29 6.91
CA GLY A 2 3.93 37.74 5.88
C GLY A 2 4.33 36.28 6.10
N GLY A 3 3.83 35.39 5.23
CA GLY A 3 4.47 34.12 4.91
C GLY A 3 3.83 32.85 5.44
N ASN A 4 2.72 32.38 4.84
CA ASN A 4 2.47 30.93 4.72
C ASN A 4 1.42 30.54 3.64
N VAL A 5 1.39 31.27 2.53
CA VAL A 5 0.46 30.99 1.41
C VAL A 5 1.13 30.14 0.33
N GLY A 6 2.46 30.20 0.17
CA GLY A 6 3.18 29.51 -0.92
C GLY A 6 3.40 28.00 -0.75
N ALA A 7 3.40 27.46 0.47
CA ALA A 7 3.62 26.02 0.68
C ALA A 7 2.36 25.18 0.36
N ARG A 8 1.17 25.75 0.57
CA ARG A 8 -0.13 25.08 0.37
C ARG A 8 -0.47 24.88 -1.11
N ASP A 9 -0.10 25.84 -1.96
CA ASP A 9 -0.33 25.76 -3.41
C ASP A 9 0.67 24.81 -4.11
N GLY A 10 1.89 24.70 -3.57
CA GLY A 10 2.94 23.87 -4.16
C GLY A 10 2.71 22.36 -4.02
N VAL A 11 2.15 21.90 -2.91
CA VAL A 11 1.97 20.47 -2.61
C VAL A 11 0.73 19.90 -3.31
N ARG A 12 -0.42 20.59 -3.24
CA ARG A 12 -1.62 20.24 -4.04
C ARG A 12 -1.30 20.22 -5.53
N GLY A 13 -0.54 21.21 -6.00
CA GLY A 13 -0.11 21.30 -7.39
C GLY A 13 0.87 20.20 -7.83
N ARG A 14 1.53 19.51 -6.90
CA ARG A 14 2.42 18.37 -7.19
C ARG A 14 1.68 17.04 -7.15
N ALA A 15 0.86 16.79 -6.12
CA ALA A 15 0.03 15.59 -6.03
C ALA A 15 -0.98 15.53 -7.19
N ALA A 16 -1.70 16.62 -7.46
CA ALA A 16 -2.61 16.72 -8.61
C ALA A 16 -1.87 16.60 -9.95
N ARG A 17 -0.60 17.01 -10.03
CA ARG A 17 0.23 16.86 -11.24
C ARG A 17 0.77 15.45 -11.41
N LEU A 18 1.08 14.75 -10.33
CA LEU A 18 1.44 13.33 -10.36
C LEU A 18 0.22 12.48 -10.72
N LEU A 19 -0.93 12.74 -10.10
CA LEU A 19 -2.22 12.14 -10.44
C LEU A 19 -2.65 12.47 -11.87
N SER A 20 -2.41 13.69 -12.37
CA SER A 20 -2.72 14.03 -13.76
C SER A 20 -1.73 13.40 -14.75
N VAL A 21 -0.48 13.18 -14.37
CA VAL A 21 0.49 12.40 -15.16
C VAL A 21 0.11 10.92 -15.15
N LEU A 22 -0.36 10.36 -14.02
CA LEU A 22 -0.87 8.99 -13.93
C LEU A 22 -2.21 8.80 -14.65
N ARG A 23 -3.09 9.81 -14.63
CA ARG A 23 -4.38 9.84 -15.35
C ARG A 23 -4.20 10.14 -16.84
N GLY A 24 -3.17 10.89 -17.21
CA GLY A 24 -2.80 11.25 -18.58
C GLY A 24 -1.88 10.25 -19.25
N ALA A 25 -1.10 9.48 -18.47
CA ALA A 25 -0.63 8.19 -18.89
C ALA A 25 -1.88 7.34 -19.09
N ASN A 26 -2.16 6.95 -20.33
CA ASN A 26 -3.24 6.02 -20.64
C ASN A 26 -2.85 4.65 -20.07
N ILE A 27 -2.93 4.49 -18.75
CA ILE A 27 -2.74 3.22 -18.08
C ILE A 27 -4.06 2.48 -18.29
N GLU A 28 -4.11 1.64 -19.30
CA GLU A 28 -5.16 0.64 -19.49
C GLU A 28 -5.06 -0.44 -18.39
N ALA A 29 -5.07 -0.02 -17.12
CA ALA A 29 -5.22 -0.91 -15.98
C ALA A 29 -6.68 -1.29 -15.90
N GLY A 30 -7.06 -2.31 -16.70
CA GLY A 30 -8.31 -3.02 -16.48
C GLY A 30 -8.35 -3.62 -15.07
N PRO A 31 -9.54 -4.01 -14.59
CA PRO A 31 -9.69 -4.61 -13.26
C PRO A 31 -8.76 -5.80 -13.09
N TYR A 32 -8.18 -5.95 -11.90
CA TYR A 32 -7.33 -7.10 -11.59
C TYR A 32 -8.13 -8.39 -11.75
N ARG A 33 -7.63 -9.33 -12.57
CA ARG A 33 -8.24 -10.64 -12.77
C ARG A 33 -7.26 -11.70 -12.27
N PRO A 34 -7.50 -12.34 -11.11
CA PRO A 34 -6.56 -13.29 -10.54
C PRO A 34 -6.21 -14.45 -11.50
N GLU A 35 -7.19 -14.89 -12.29
CA GLU A 35 -7.02 -15.92 -13.32
C GLU A 35 -5.97 -15.55 -14.39
N ARG A 36 -5.81 -14.26 -14.69
CA ARG A 36 -4.85 -13.76 -15.68
C ARG A 36 -3.58 -13.19 -15.08
N HIS A 37 -3.68 -12.54 -13.93
CA HIS A 37 -2.58 -11.77 -13.33
C HIS A 37 -1.90 -12.51 -12.18
N GLY A 38 -2.42 -13.68 -11.78
CA GLY A 38 -1.95 -14.43 -10.62
C GLY A 38 -2.66 -14.02 -9.33
N PRO A 39 -2.30 -14.62 -8.17
CA PRO A 39 -2.75 -14.15 -6.86
C PRO A 39 -2.01 -12.87 -6.47
N LEU A 40 -2.68 -11.98 -5.72
CA LEU A 40 -2.07 -10.76 -5.21
C LEU A 40 -1.03 -11.07 -4.13
N ALA A 41 -1.41 -11.83 -3.11
CA ALA A 41 -0.50 -12.33 -2.09
C ALA A 41 0.16 -13.65 -2.52
N ARG A 42 1.46 -13.80 -2.22
CA ARG A 42 2.20 -15.04 -2.45
C ARG A 42 3.10 -15.36 -1.26
N PHE A 43 3.19 -16.65 -0.94
CA PHE A 43 4.16 -17.17 0.00
C PHE A 43 5.11 -18.10 -0.75
N ASP A 44 6.39 -17.72 -0.80
CA ASP A 44 7.44 -18.49 -1.51
C ASP A 44 8.09 -19.58 -0.62
N GLY A 45 7.57 -19.78 0.59
CA GLY A 45 8.06 -20.73 1.58
C GLY A 45 8.94 -20.08 2.65
N ALA A 46 9.01 -20.76 3.80
CA ALA A 46 9.91 -20.44 4.91
C ALA A 46 10.43 -21.76 5.51
N PRO A 47 11.50 -21.73 6.33
CA PRO A 47 11.92 -22.91 7.09
C PRO A 47 10.79 -23.46 7.98
N GLY A 48 10.84 -24.78 8.20
CA GLY A 48 9.86 -25.51 9.00
C GLY A 48 8.74 -26.15 8.16
N GLU A 49 7.92 -26.97 8.83
CA GLU A 49 6.73 -27.58 8.24
C GLU A 49 5.54 -26.60 8.35
N GLU A 50 4.82 -26.36 7.26
CA GLU A 50 3.59 -25.58 7.31
C GLU A 50 2.50 -26.37 8.05
N VAL A 51 2.04 -25.83 9.17
CA VAL A 51 1.00 -26.45 10.01
C VAL A 51 -0.36 -25.78 9.85
N GLU A 52 -0.39 -24.50 9.50
CA GLU A 52 -1.63 -23.75 9.34
C GLU A 52 -1.50 -22.62 8.31
N ARG A 53 -2.59 -22.33 7.61
CA ARG A 53 -2.73 -21.17 6.72
C ARG A 53 -4.13 -20.58 6.79
N TYR A 54 -4.23 -19.26 6.93
CA TYR A 54 -5.51 -18.55 6.98
C TYR A 54 -5.41 -17.12 6.46
N TRP A 55 -6.52 -16.59 5.94
CA TRP A 55 -6.63 -15.22 5.45
C TRP A 55 -6.64 -14.20 6.60
N LEU A 56 -5.96 -13.08 6.40
CA LEU A 56 -6.02 -11.92 7.28
C LEU A 56 -6.91 -10.84 6.67
N ASP A 57 -6.60 -10.45 5.43
CA ASP A 57 -7.38 -9.51 4.63
C ASP A 57 -7.42 -10.00 3.17
N PRO A 58 -8.41 -10.82 2.77
CA PRO A 58 -8.47 -11.36 1.42
C PRO A 58 -8.84 -10.27 0.40
N PRO A 59 -8.19 -10.22 -0.77
CA PRO A 59 -7.16 -11.13 -1.30
C PRO A 59 -5.71 -10.69 -1.06
N TYR A 60 -5.49 -9.70 -0.19
CA TYR A 60 -4.24 -8.97 -0.05
C TYR A 60 -3.25 -9.62 0.92
N SER A 61 -3.70 -10.30 1.97
CA SER A 61 -2.79 -10.90 2.94
C SER A 61 -3.32 -12.15 3.62
N PHE A 62 -2.41 -13.09 3.88
CA PHE A 62 -2.67 -14.30 4.65
C PHE A 62 -1.46 -14.65 5.53
N ALA A 63 -1.71 -15.38 6.61
CA ALA A 63 -0.66 -15.91 7.48
C ALA A 63 -0.39 -17.38 7.13
N VAL A 64 0.88 -17.77 7.21
CA VAL A 64 1.36 -19.15 7.18
C VAL A 64 2.13 -19.42 8.46
N VAL A 65 1.62 -20.35 9.27
CA VAL A 65 2.29 -20.79 10.49
C VAL A 65 3.14 -22.00 10.13
N THR A 66 4.45 -21.90 10.38
CA THR A 66 5.38 -23.03 10.25
C THR A 66 5.88 -23.49 11.60
N TYR A 67 6.21 -24.77 11.73
CA TYR A 67 6.87 -25.33 12.90
C TYR A 67 8.32 -25.69 12.57
N ASP A 68 9.26 -25.13 13.33
CA ASP A 68 10.69 -25.44 13.23
C ASP A 68 11.02 -26.59 14.19
N ASP A 69 11.39 -27.74 13.63
CA ASP A 69 11.68 -28.94 14.42
C ASP A 69 13.03 -28.88 15.15
N ASP A 70 13.98 -28.09 14.68
CA ASP A 70 15.30 -27.95 15.31
C ASP A 70 15.21 -26.99 16.50
N GLU A 71 14.50 -25.88 16.32
CA GLU A 71 14.31 -24.85 17.35
C GLU A 71 13.09 -25.09 18.25
N LYS A 72 12.21 -26.05 17.88
CA LYS A 72 10.98 -26.42 18.59
C LYS A 72 9.99 -25.28 18.79
N GLU A 73 9.89 -24.38 17.81
CA GLU A 73 9.04 -23.19 17.88
C GLU A 73 8.11 -23.05 16.67
N HIS A 74 7.03 -22.27 16.85
CA HIS A 74 6.15 -21.87 15.76
C HIS A 74 6.59 -20.50 15.23
N ARG A 75 6.63 -20.36 13.91
CA ARG A 75 6.94 -19.10 13.22
C ARG A 75 5.74 -18.62 12.42
N TYR A 76 5.44 -17.34 12.58
CA TYR A 76 4.34 -16.68 11.88
C TYR A 76 4.88 -15.91 10.69
N ASN A 77 4.53 -16.37 9.49
CA ASN A 77 4.95 -15.75 8.24
C ASN A 77 3.75 -15.05 7.61
N VAL A 78 3.87 -13.75 7.34
CA VAL A 78 2.81 -12.97 6.67
C VAL A 78 3.16 -12.87 5.19
N ALA A 79 2.22 -13.28 4.34
CA ALA A 79 2.31 -13.16 2.91
C ALA A 79 1.49 -11.96 2.44
N GLU A 80 2.17 -10.98 1.86
CA GLU A 80 1.59 -9.77 1.25
C GLU A 80 1.93 -9.71 -0.24
N PRO A 81 1.35 -8.77 -1.02
CA PRO A 81 1.67 -8.66 -2.42
C PRO A 81 3.12 -8.21 -2.60
N PRO A 82 3.96 -8.98 -3.29
CA PRO A 82 5.37 -8.64 -3.42
C PRO A 82 5.50 -7.38 -4.27
N LEU A 83 6.25 -6.38 -3.80
CA LEU A 83 6.57 -5.16 -4.52
C LEU A 83 8.02 -5.20 -5.02
N ASP A 84 8.27 -4.75 -6.25
CA ASP A 84 9.63 -4.59 -6.77
C ASP A 84 10.14 -3.18 -6.41
N GLY A 85 11.40 -2.89 -6.72
CA GLY A 85 12.01 -1.60 -6.36
C GLY A 85 11.21 -0.40 -6.89
N PHE A 86 10.81 -0.44 -8.17
CA PHE A 86 10.03 0.65 -8.78
C PHE A 86 8.66 0.81 -8.10
N ARG A 87 7.98 -0.29 -7.78
CA ARG A 87 6.66 -0.25 -7.12
C ARG A 87 6.76 0.24 -5.68
N ASN A 88 7.81 -0.12 -4.95
CA ASN A 88 8.06 0.44 -3.61
C ASN A 88 8.33 1.94 -3.69
N ASP A 89 9.21 2.37 -4.59
CA ASP A 89 9.52 3.80 -4.77
C ASP A 89 8.25 4.61 -5.10
N LEU A 90 7.39 4.06 -5.96
CA LEU A 90 6.10 4.66 -6.30
C LEU A 90 5.16 4.71 -5.09
N LEU A 91 5.05 3.61 -4.34
CA LEU A 91 4.22 3.54 -3.13
C LEU A 91 4.68 4.58 -2.10
N ASP A 92 5.97 4.62 -1.80
CA ASP A 92 6.55 5.56 -0.85
C ASP A 92 6.26 7.00 -1.26
N ARG A 93 6.45 7.32 -2.55
CA ARG A 93 6.17 8.66 -3.07
C ARG A 93 4.70 9.06 -2.94
N VAL A 94 3.78 8.13 -3.24
CA VAL A 94 2.34 8.35 -3.10
C VAL A 94 1.96 8.53 -1.63
N VAL A 95 2.51 7.70 -0.74
CA VAL A 95 2.26 7.81 0.70
C VAL A 95 2.76 9.14 1.25
N GLU A 96 3.97 9.57 0.90
CA GLU A 96 4.49 10.90 1.29
C GLU A 96 3.58 12.04 0.81
N ASP A 97 3.18 12.01 -0.46
CA ASP A 97 2.37 13.07 -1.06
C ASP A 97 0.95 13.15 -0.48
N ILE A 98 0.39 12.04 0.01
CA ILE A 98 -0.93 12.00 0.66
C ILE A 98 -0.82 12.28 2.17
N ARG A 99 0.20 11.75 2.85
CA ARG A 99 0.35 11.82 4.30
C ARG A 99 0.61 13.24 4.79
N ASP A 100 1.44 14.00 4.08
CA ASP A 100 1.78 15.37 4.46
C ASP A 100 0.53 16.27 4.57
N PRO A 101 -0.40 16.29 3.60
CA PRO A 101 -1.70 16.95 3.74
C PRO A 101 -2.52 16.50 4.95
N LEU A 102 -2.56 15.19 5.25
CA LEU A 102 -3.38 14.62 6.33
C LEU A 102 -2.86 14.99 7.72
N LEU A 103 -1.55 15.02 7.92
CA LEU A 103 -0.93 15.36 9.21
C LEU A 103 -1.03 16.85 9.57
N TYR A 104 -1.17 17.74 8.57
CA TYR A 104 -1.28 19.19 8.79
C TYR A 104 -2.73 19.68 8.99
N ARG A 105 -3.72 18.78 9.08
CA ARG A 105 -5.09 19.11 9.48
C ARG A 105 -5.32 18.72 10.94
N SER A 106 -6.09 19.53 11.66
CA SER A 106 -6.46 19.33 13.08
C SER A 106 -7.47 18.19 13.30
N SER A 107 -7.44 17.16 12.46
CA SER A 107 -8.43 16.07 12.39
C SER A 107 -7.68 14.74 12.24
N ASP A 108 -8.22 13.66 12.80
CA ASP A 108 -7.57 12.35 12.83
C ASP A 108 -7.18 11.87 11.41
N PRO A 109 -5.87 11.73 11.11
CA PRO A 109 -5.37 11.39 9.77
C PRO A 109 -5.68 9.94 9.36
N THR A 110 -6.20 9.12 10.28
CA THR A 110 -6.55 7.72 10.07
C THR A 110 -8.03 7.51 9.74
N ASP A 111 -8.83 8.58 9.68
CA ASP A 111 -10.26 8.51 9.38
C ASP A 111 -10.49 8.13 7.90
N PRO A 112 -11.22 7.02 7.61
CA PRO A 112 -11.50 6.55 6.26
C PRO A 112 -12.23 7.56 5.37
N SER A 113 -12.97 8.51 5.95
CA SER A 113 -13.69 9.53 5.20
C SER A 113 -12.75 10.56 4.57
N VAL A 114 -11.66 10.90 5.27
CA VAL A 114 -10.64 11.85 4.79
C VAL A 114 -9.81 11.23 3.66
N ILE A 115 -9.49 9.94 3.79
CA ILE A 115 -8.77 9.18 2.74
C ILE A 115 -9.57 9.15 1.43
N ARG A 116 -10.90 8.95 1.50
CA ARG A 116 -11.75 8.97 0.30
C ARG A 116 -11.83 10.34 -0.36
N GLU A 117 -11.92 11.41 0.42
CA GLU A 117 -12.02 12.76 -0.14
C GLU A 117 -10.77 13.11 -0.97
N GLU A 118 -9.58 12.74 -0.49
CA GLU A 118 -8.31 13.06 -1.18
C GLU A 118 -8.03 12.17 -2.40
N LEU A 119 -8.41 10.88 -2.37
CA LEU A 119 -8.16 9.96 -3.49
C LEU A 119 -9.09 10.20 -4.70
N PHE A 120 -10.26 10.82 -4.48
CA PHE A 120 -11.31 10.95 -5.49
C PHE A 120 -11.71 12.40 -5.80
N ALA A 121 -11.02 13.40 -5.25
CA ALA A 121 -11.19 14.82 -5.59
C ALA A 121 -10.50 15.24 -6.90
#